data_AF-A0A7V7HBA6-F1
#
_entry.id   AF-A0A7V7HBA6-F1
#
_cell.length_a   1.000
_cell.length_b   1.000
_cell.length_c   1.000
_cell.angle_alpha   90.00
_cell.angle_beta   90.00
_cell.angle_gamma   90.00
#
_symmetry.space_group_name_H-M   'P 1'
#
loop_
_entity.id
_entity.type
_entity.pdbx_description
1 polymer ?
#
loop_
_entity_poly.entity_id
_entity_poly.type
_entity_poly.pdbx_seq_one_letter_code
_entity_poly.pdbx_strand_id
1 'polypeptide(L)'
;MNRKIAIISDVHGNSHALKSVLKDIARRKAEMIINLGDSVYGPLEIIEQISVPYNWEEAAELAVQQERYDWAQALKTGKIE
;
A
#
# COMPACT_ATOMS: atom_id res chain seq x y z
N MET A 1 21.77 4.98 11.58
CA MET A 1 21.95 4.60 10.16
C MET A 1 20.75 5.10 9.38
N ASN A 2 20.94 5.89 8.32
CA ASN A 2 19.84 6.33 7.45
C ASN A 2 19.47 5.19 6.51
N ARG A 3 18.40 4.46 6.84
CA ARG A 3 17.89 3.38 5.98
C ARG A 3 16.98 3.99 4.92
N LYS A 4 17.23 3.70 3.64
CA LYS A 4 16.36 4.19 2.56
C LYS A 4 15.27 3.17 2.25
N ILE A 5 14.01 3.53 2.46
CA ILE A 5 12.84 2.65 2.26
C ILE A 5 12.03 3.17 1.07
N ALA A 6 11.59 2.27 0.20
CA ALA A 6 10.61 2.54 -0.85
C ALA A 6 9.24 2.00 -0.43
N ILE A 7 8.20 2.81 -0.58
CA ILE A 7 6.82 2.42 -0.30
C ILE A 7 6.05 2.39 -1.62
N ILE A 8 5.37 1.30 -1.91
CA ILE A 8 4.48 1.12 -3.06
C ILE A 8 3.08 0.69 -2.57
N SER A 9 2.06 0.87 -3.38
CA SER A 9 0.67 0.42 -3.12
C SER A 9 -0.01 0.08 -4.44
N ASP A 10 -1.11 -0.67 -4.34
CA ASP A 10 -2.13 -0.87 -5.38
C ASP A 10 -1.57 -1.36 -6.73
N VAL A 11 -0.89 -2.51 -6.69
CA VAL A 11 -0.29 -3.13 -7.87
C VAL A 11 -1.34 -3.99 -8.60
N HIS A 12 -2.19 -3.34 -9.39
CA HIS A 12 -3.30 -3.99 -10.11
C HIS A 12 -2.88 -4.75 -11.39
N GLY A 13 -1.98 -5.73 -11.26
CA GLY A 13 -1.65 -6.70 -12.32
C GLY A 13 -0.83 -6.17 -13.52
N ASN A 14 -0.43 -4.89 -13.53
CA ASN A 14 0.40 -4.31 -14.59
C ASN A 14 1.89 -4.59 -14.36
N SER A 15 2.39 -5.71 -14.89
CA SER A 15 3.78 -6.16 -14.73
C SER A 15 4.82 -5.22 -15.34
N HIS A 16 4.48 -4.51 -16.43
CA HIS A 16 5.39 -3.54 -17.07
C HIS A 16 5.58 -2.28 -16.21
N ALA A 17 4.50 -1.79 -15.60
CA ALA A 17 4.55 -0.68 -14.67
C ALA A 17 5.37 -1.06 -13.43
N LEU A 18 5.08 -2.22 -12.83
CA LEU A 18 5.82 -2.72 -11.67
C LEU A 18 7.32 -2.84 -11.96
N LYS A 19 7.70 -3.43 -13.11
CA LYS A 19 9.10 -3.55 -13.52
C LYS A 19 9.80 -2.19 -13.64
N SER A 20 9.09 -1.17 -14.11
CA SER A 20 9.63 0.19 -14.26
C SER A 20 9.83 0.86 -12.90
N VAL A 21 8.87 0.71 -11.98
CA VAL A 21 8.95 1.19 -10.60
C VAL A 21 10.12 0.52 -9.86
N LEU A 22 10.24 -0.80 -9.95
CA LEU A 22 11.33 -1.56 -9.32
C LEU A 22 12.71 -1.13 -9.84
N LYS A 23 12.84 -0.85 -11.14
CA LYS A 23 14.08 -0.28 -11.71
C LYS A 23 14.41 1.09 -11.12
N ASP A 24 13.42 1.95 -10.94
CA ASP A 24 13.63 3.27 -10.34
C ASP A 24 14.01 3.17 -8.85
N ILE A 25 13.36 2.27 -8.10
CA ILE A 25 13.70 1.97 -6.70
C ILE A 25 15.16 1.50 -6.60
N ALA A 26 15.57 0.58 -7.46
CA ALA A 26 16.95 0.09 -7.51
C ALA A 26 17.95 1.22 -7.83
N ARG A 27 17.64 2.07 -8.81
CA ARG A 27 18.45 3.26 -9.16
C ARG A 27 18.61 4.21 -7.96
N ARG A 28 17.56 4.36 -7.15
CA ARG A 28 17.57 5.21 -5.95
C ARG A 28 18.23 4.55 -4.74
N LYS A 29 18.65 3.28 -4.83
CA LYS A 29 19.31 2.52 -3.77
C LYS A 29 18.47 2.42 -2.48
N ALA A 30 17.19 2.10 -2.61
CA ALA A 30 16.40 1.72 -1.44
C ALA A 30 16.86 0.34 -0.94
N GLU A 31 17.02 0.20 0.37
CA GLU A 31 17.44 -1.03 1.05
C GLU A 31 16.25 -1.94 1.37
N MET A 32 15.04 -1.39 1.39
CA MET A 32 13.81 -2.10 1.70
C MET A 32 12.66 -1.58 0.84
N ILE A 33 11.78 -2.47 0.39
CA ILE A 33 10.54 -2.15 -0.30
C ILE A 33 9.39 -2.63 0.56
N ILE A 34 8.42 -1.77 0.84
CA ILE A 34 7.18 -2.08 1.57
C ILE A 34 6.03 -1.89 0.60
N ASN A 35 5.22 -2.94 0.39
CA ASN A 35 3.96 -2.83 -0.33
C ASN A 35 2.81 -2.70 0.68
N LEU A 36 2.06 -1.61 0.63
CA LEU A 36 0.91 -1.35 1.51
C LEU A 36 -0.44 -1.69 0.87
N GLY A 37 -0.45 -2.00 -0.43
CA GLY A 37 -1.67 -2.22 -1.19
C GLY A 37 -2.01 -3.68 -1.39
N ASP A 38 -3.17 -3.89 -1.99
CA ASP A 38 -3.59 -5.20 -2.40
C ASP A 38 -2.70 -5.75 -3.52
N SER A 39 -2.55 -7.06 -3.43
CA SER A 39 -1.62 -7.84 -4.20
C SER A 39 -2.45 -8.82 -5.00
N VAL A 40 -3.20 -8.30 -5.97
CA VAL A 40 -4.04 -9.11 -6.85
C VAL A 40 -3.12 -9.78 -7.88
N TYR A 41 -2.56 -10.92 -7.49
CA TYR A 41 -1.54 -11.62 -8.25
C TYR A 41 -2.12 -12.81 -9.01
N GLY A 42 -1.94 -12.79 -10.35
CA GLY A 42 -1.64 -14.01 -11.11
C GLY A 42 -0.22 -14.53 -10.76
N PRO A 43 0.36 -15.50 -11.50
CA PRO A 43 1.49 -16.32 -11.05
C PRO A 43 2.84 -15.56 -11.01
N LEU A 44 3.01 -14.63 -10.08
CA LEU A 44 4.24 -13.86 -9.86
C LEU A 44 4.68 -13.91 -8.39
N GLU A 45 5.98 -13.70 -8.22
CA GLU A 45 6.81 -13.98 -7.04
C GLU A 45 6.20 -13.60 -5.68
N ILE A 46 6.50 -14.46 -4.70
CA ILE A 46 6.04 -14.35 -3.30
C ILE A 46 6.70 -13.11 -2.68
N ILE A 47 5.94 -12.03 -2.53
CA ILE A 47 6.31 -10.92 -1.65
C ILE A 47 5.82 -11.21 -0.24
N GLU A 48 6.64 -10.90 0.75
CA GLU A 48 6.24 -10.95 2.16
C GLU A 48 5.29 -9.78 2.43
N GLN A 49 4.06 -10.08 2.81
CA GLN A 49 3.11 -9.06 3.27
C GLN A 49 3.35 -8.77 4.75
N ILE A 50 3.58 -7.49 5.06
CA ILE A 50 3.65 -7.01 6.44
C ILE A 50 2.40 -6.19 6.70
N SER A 51 1.50 -6.71 7.53
CA SER A 51 0.40 -5.91 8.07
C SER A 51 0.95 -4.96 9.12
N VAL A 52 0.86 -3.67 8.85
CA VAL A 52 1.29 -2.62 9.78
C VAL A 52 0.07 -2.19 10.60
N PRO A 53 0.05 -2.43 11.93
CA PRO A 53 -1.02 -1.89 12.76
C PRO A 53 -0.98 -0.35 12.70
N TYR A 54 -2.13 0.26 12.45
CA TYR A 54 -2.30 1.71 12.43
C TYR A 54 -3.60 2.09 13.14
N ASN A 55 -3.71 3.36 13.54
CA ASN A 55 -4.90 3.88 14.22
C ASN A 55 -6.03 4.10 13.19
N TRP A 56 -6.77 3.05 12.91
CA TRP A 56 -7.87 3.08 11.95
C TRP A 56 -9.07 3.90 12.46
N GLU A 57 -9.20 4.10 13.78
CA GLU A 57 -10.24 4.98 14.35
C GLU A 57 -9.99 6.44 13.97
N GLU A 58 -8.78 6.93 14.20
CA GLU A 58 -8.36 8.30 13.82
C GLU A 58 -8.39 8.50 12.31
N ALA A 59 -7.98 7.49 11.53
CA ALA A 59 -8.08 7.53 10.07
C ALA A 59 -9.55 7.63 9.60
N ALA A 60 -10.47 6.92 10.26
CA ALA A 60 -11.90 7.00 9.94
C ALA A 60 -12.51 8.35 10.35
N GLU A 61 -12.10 8.93 11.48
CA GLU A 61 -12.50 10.28 11.89
C GLU A 61 -12.02 11.35 10.90
N LEU A 62 -10.77 11.24 10.45
CA LEU A 62 -10.23 12.11 9.41
C LEU A 62 -11.04 11.97 8.11
N ALA A 63 -11.43 10.76 7.72
CA ALA A 63 -12.28 10.55 6.54
C ALA A 63 -13.65 11.24 6.69
N VAL A 64 -14.27 11.21 7.88
CA VAL A 64 -15.51 11.96 8.18
C VAL A 64 -15.29 13.47 8.05
N GLN A 65 -14.18 14.00 8.58
CA GLN A 65 -13.84 15.42 8.46
C GLN A 65 -13.64 15.88 7.00
N GLN A 66 -13.24 14.96 6.12
CA GLN A 66 -13.07 15.20 4.68
C GLN A 66 -14.32 14.85 3.86
N GLU A 67 -15.47 14.62 4.51
CA GLU A 67 -16.74 14.23 3.85
C GLU A 67 -16.64 12.92 3.04
N ARG A 68 -15.65 12.07 3.35
CA ARG A 68 -15.43 10.75 2.75
C ARG A 68 -16.05 9.65 3.60
N TYR A 69 -17.38 9.66 3.68
CA TYR A 69 -18.15 8.72 4.49
C TYR A 69 -17.99 7.26 4.04
N ASP A 70 -17.84 7.04 2.73
CA ASP A 70 -17.52 5.75 2.12
C ASP A 70 -16.21 5.16 2.70
N TRP A 71 -15.18 6.00 2.84
CA TRP A 71 -13.90 5.60 3.41
C TRP A 71 -13.98 5.39 4.92
N ALA A 72 -14.75 6.21 5.63
CA ALA A 72 -14.96 6.04 7.06
C ALA A 72 -15.64 4.69 7.38
N GLN A 73 -16.62 4.27 6.57
CA GLN A 73 -17.26 2.95 6.70
C GLN A 73 -16.25 1.83 6.40
N ALA A 74 -15.50 1.95 5.31
CA ALA A 74 -14.50 0.96 4.92
C ALA A 74 -13.42 0.77 6.00
N LEU A 75 -12.88 1.86 6.54
CA LEU A 75 -11.85 1.84 7.59
C LEU A 75 -12.36 1.23 8.90
N LYS A 76 -13.62 1.48 9.28
CA LYS A 76 -14.22 0.93 10.52
C LYS A 76 -14.65 -0.53 10.41
N THR A 77 -15.11 -0.94 9.23
CA THR A 77 -15.84 -2.22 9.09
C THR A 77 -15.16 -3.22 8.17
N GLY A 78 -14.19 -2.78 7.37
CA GLY A 78 -13.60 -3.57 6.29
C GLY A 78 -14.56 -3.83 5.13
N LYS A 79 -15.69 -3.11 5.04
CA LYS A 79 -16.72 -3.29 4.00
C LYS A 79 -17.05 -1.96 3.31
N ILE A 80 -17.35 -2.05 2.02
CA ILE A 80 -17.93 -0.95 1.24
C ILE A 80 -19.33 -1.42 0.84
N GLU A 81 -20.36 -0.67 1.24
CA GLU A 81 -21.76 -0.91 0.85
C GLU A 81 -22.22 0.08 -0.22
#